data_AF-R6F5R1-F1
#
_entry.id   AF-R6F5R1-F1
#
_cell.length_a   1.000
_cell.length_b   1.000
_cell.length_c   1.000
_cell.angle_alpha   90.00
_cell.angle_beta   90.00
_cell.angle_gamma   90.00
#
_symmetry.space_group_name_H-M   'P 1'
#
loop_
_entity.id
_entity.type
_entity.pdbx_description
1 polymer ?
#
loop_
_entity_poly.entity_id
_entity_poly.type
_entity_poly.pdbx_seq_one_letter_code
_entity_poly.pdbx_strand_id
1 'polypeptide(L)' 'MRTKHDVKWLAHYNELRIYLEEHHQLPDKKRTENRALLNWWKYNKKLFKAGRLTEERLKLLHQLNELRHKKILEI' A
#
# COMPACT_ATOMS: atom_id res chain seq x y z
N MET A 1 15.89 9.84 -13.77
CA MET A 1 14.60 9.89 -14.48
C MET A 1 13.65 8.87 -13.85
N ARG A 2 12.42 9.26 -13.45
CA ARG A 2 11.42 8.29 -12.97
C ARG A 2 10.95 7.46 -14.15
N THR A 3 11.02 6.13 -14.04
CA THR A 3 10.52 5.23 -15.09
C THR A 3 8.99 5.23 -15.09
N LYS A 4 8.36 4.86 -16.21
CA LYS A 4 6.90 4.68 -16.30
C LYS A 4 6.37 3.70 -15.24
N HIS A 5 7.19 2.73 -14.83
CA HIS A 5 6.86 1.77 -13.77
C HIS A 5 6.81 2.43 -12.40
N ASP A 6 7.72 3.35 -12.12
CA ASP A 6 7.75 4.09 -10.86
C ASP A 6 6.55 5.03 -10.71
N VAL A 7 6.16 5.71 -11.79
CA VAL A 7 4.97 6.57 -11.79
C VAL A 7 3.70 5.76 -11.48
N LYS A 8 3.53 4.59 -12.12
CA LYS A 8 2.40 3.69 -11.84
C LYS A 8 2.42 3.16 -10.41
N TRP A 9 3.60 2.81 -9.89
CA TRP A 9 3.74 2.33 -8.53
C TRP A 9 3.35 3.41 -7.51
N LEU A 10 3.81 4.66 -7.72
CA LEU A 10 3.46 5.81 -6.89
C LEU A 10 1.98 6.18 -6.97
N ALA A 11 1.35 6.06 -8.14
CA ALA A 11 -0.08 6.28 -8.29
C ALA A 11 -0.88 5.33 -7.40
N HIS A 12 -0.62 4.01 -7.49
CA HIS A 12 -1.27 3.02 -6.64
C HIS A 12 -0.96 3.18 -5.15
N TYR A 13 0.28 3.58 -4.82
CA TYR A 13 0.64 3.95 -3.46
C TYR A 13 -0.24 5.09 -2.94
N ASN A 14 -0.39 6.17 -3.72
CA ASN A 14 -1.15 7.34 -3.30
C ASN A 14 -2.65 7.03 -3.21
N GLU A 15 -3.21 6.27 -4.14
CA GLU A 15 -4.61 5.80 -4.06
C GLU A 15 -4.85 4.98 -2.79
N LEU A 16 -3.97 4.02 -2.49
CA LEU A 16 -4.10 3.19 -1.29
C LEU A 16 -3.86 4.01 -0.01
N ARG A 17 -2.95 4.99 -0.05
CA ARG A 17 -2.69 5.92 1.06
C ARG A 17 -3.95 6.72 1.39
N ILE A 18 -4.56 7.37 0.41
CA ILE A 18 -5.81 8.14 0.60
C ILE A 18 -6.90 7.25 1.19
N TYR A 19 -7.08 6.04 0.64
CA TYR A 19 -8.07 5.10 1.17
C TYR A 19 -7.79 4.70 2.63
N LEU A 20 -6.52 4.49 2.99
CA LEU A 20 -6.12 4.18 4.37
C LEU A 20 -6.23 5.38 5.31
N GLU A 21 -6.01 6.60 4.83
CA GLU A 21 -6.21 7.82 5.61
C GLU A 21 -7.70 8.05 5.91
N GLU A 22 -8.59 7.75 4.95
CA GLU A 22 -10.04 7.91 5.16
C GLU A 22 -10.65 6.75 5.97
N HIS A 23 -10.29 5.51 5.66
CA HIS A 23 -10.94 4.33 6.23
C HIS A 23 -10.13 3.62 7.32
N HIS A 24 -8.82 3.88 7.44
CA HIS A 24 -7.89 3.19 8.37
C HIS A 24 -7.87 1.66 8.24
N GLN A 25 -8.45 1.12 7.17
CA GLN A 25 -8.55 -0.30 6.89
C GLN A 25 -8.26 -0.60 5.43
N LEU A 26 -7.86 -1.83 5.13
CA LEU A 26 -7.70 -2.25 3.74
C LEU A 26 -9.05 -2.33 3.03
N PRO A 27 -9.07 -2.10 1.71
CA PRO A 27 -10.29 -2.22 0.94
C PRO A 27 -10.90 -3.62 0.98
N ASP A 28 -12.23 -3.67 1.09
CA ASP A 28 -12.96 -4.92 1.17
C ASP A 28 -12.95 -5.67 -0.17
N LYS A 29 -12.87 -7.00 -0.09
CA LYS A 29 -12.77 -7.88 -1.26
C LYS A 29 -14.06 -7.90 -2.11
N LYS A 30 -15.21 -7.50 -1.53
CA LYS A 30 -16.52 -7.44 -2.19
C LYS A 30 -16.72 -6.16 -3.00
N ARG A 31 -15.95 -5.10 -2.74
CA ARG A 31 -15.99 -3.86 -3.53
C ARG A 31 -15.04 -3.98 -4.72
N THR A 32 -15.62 -4.20 -5.90
CA THR A 32 -14.88 -4.44 -7.14
C THR A 32 -13.95 -3.28 -7.49
N GLU A 33 -14.36 -2.05 -7.21
CA GLU A 33 -13.58 -0.82 -7.47
C GLU A 33 -12.24 -0.83 -6.73
N ASN A 34 -12.20 -1.32 -5.49
CA ASN A 34 -10.98 -1.28 -4.67
C ASN A 34 -10.19 -2.61 -4.70
N ARG A 35 -10.63 -3.57 -5.51
CA ARG A 35 -9.99 -4.89 -5.62
C ARG A 35 -8.57 -4.78 -6.19
N ALA A 36 -8.34 -3.81 -7.09
CA ALA A 36 -7.02 -3.53 -7.65
C ALA A 36 -6.02 -3.09 -6.56
N LEU A 37 -6.43 -2.20 -5.67
CA LEU A 37 -5.61 -1.72 -4.54
C LEU A 37 -5.27 -2.85 -3.56
N LEU A 38 -6.25 -3.71 -3.23
CA LEU A 38 -6.02 -4.87 -2.36
C LEU A 38 -5.02 -5.85 -2.99
N ASN A 39 -5.16 -6.13 -4.29
CA ASN A 39 -4.24 -7.00 -5.02
C ASN A 39 -2.84 -6.41 -5.10
N TRP A 40 -2.73 -5.10 -5.34
CA TRP A 40 -1.46 -4.38 -5.35
C TRP A 40 -0.76 -4.47 -3.99
N TRP A 41 -1.49 -4.25 -2.89
CA TRP A 41 -0.95 -4.42 -1.53
C TRP A 41 -0.41 -5.83 -1.28
N LYS A 42 -1.20 -6.86 -1.63
CA LYS A 42 -0.78 -8.27 -1.49
C LYS A 42 0.45 -8.60 -2.31
N TYR A 43 0.52 -8.11 -3.54
CA TYR A 43 1.67 -8.31 -4.42
C TYR A 43 2.94 -7.68 -3.84
N ASN A 44 2.87 -6.43 -3.37
CA ASN A 44 4.00 -5.74 -2.75
C ASN A 44 4.43 -6.43 -1.44
N LYS A 45 3.50 -6.90 -0.61
CA LYS A 45 3.82 -7.69 0.59
C LYS A 45 4.55 -8.98 0.24
N LYS A 46 4.18 -9.65 -0.86
CA LYS A 46 4.89 -10.84 -1.35
C LYS A 46 6.29 -10.49 -1.83
N LEU A 47 6.46 -9.40 -2.57
CA LEU A 47 7.79 -8.92 -2.99
C LEU A 47 8.68 -8.57 -1.80
N PHE A 48 8.11 -8.05 -0.72
CA PHE A 48 8.86 -7.68 0.49
C PHE A 48 9.42 -8.92 1.16
N LYS A 49 8.56 -9.92 1.37
CA LYS A 49 8.98 -11.23 1.88
C LYS A 49 10.02 -11.92 0.99
N ALA A 50 10.00 -11.63 -0.31
CA ALA A 50 10.97 -12.16 -1.26
C ALA A 50 12.28 -11.33 -1.35
N GLY A 51 12.41 -10.23 -0.60
CA GLY A 51 13.60 -9.35 -0.66
C GLY A 51 13.77 -8.64 -2.01
N ARG A 52 12.71 -8.51 -2.82
CA ARG A 52 12.77 -7.93 -4.18
C ARG A 52 12.35 -6.46 -4.25
N LEU A 53 12.16 -5.83 -3.09
CA LEU A 53 11.77 -4.43 -2.98
C LEU A 53 12.99 -3.57 -2.63
N THR A 54 13.06 -2.40 -3.25
CA THR A 54 14.06 -1.39 -2.90
C THR A 54 13.74 -0.77 -1.54
N GLU A 55 14.76 -0.28 -0.84
CA GLU A 55 14.61 0.35 0.48
C GLU A 55 13.61 1.51 0.48
N GLU A 56 13.58 2.32 -0.59
CA GLU A 56 12.60 3.40 -0.74
C GLU A 56 11.16 2.89 -0.75
N ARG A 57 10.88 1.83 -1.53
CA ARG A 57 9.54 1.24 -1.59
C ARG A 57 9.17 0.53 -0.29
N LEU A 58 10.15 0.01 0.44
CA LEU A 58 9.94 -0.55 1.77
C LEU A 58 9.48 0.51 2.76
N LYS A 59 10.15 1.67 2.80
CA LYS A 59 9.75 2.79 3.65
C LYS A 59 8.31 3.23 3.35
N LEU A 60 7.96 3.34 2.08
CA LEU A 60 6.60 3.70 1.66
C LEU A 60 5.56 2.64 2.09
N LEU A 61 5.84 1.35 1.90
CA LEU A 61 4.95 0.28 2.37
C LEU A 61 4.83 0.23 3.89
N HIS A 62 5.90 0.56 4.62
CA HIS A 62 5.86 0.69 6.07
C HIS A 62 4.90 1.80 6.50
N GLN A 63 4.98 2.98 5.88
CA GLN A 63 4.05 4.08 6.16
C GLN A 63 2.59 3.66 5.93
N LEU A 64 2.29 2.94 4.84
CA LEU A 64 0.94 2.40 4.61
C LEU A 64 0.52 1.41 5.71
N ASN A 65 1.46 0.57 6.16
CA ASN A 65 1.20 -0.35 7.26
C ASN A 65 0.91 0.39 8.57
N GLU A 66 1.65 1.46 8.86
CA GLU A 66 1.44 2.31 10.03
C GLU A 66 0.09 3.04 9.99
N LEU A 67 -0.33 3.57 8.84
CA LEU A 67 -1.65 4.18 8.67
C LEU A 67 -2.78 3.19 9.01
N ARG A 68 -2.59 1.90 8.70
CA ARG A 68 -3.53 0.84 9.08
C ARG A 68 -3.48 0.50 10.58
N HIS A 69 -2.30 0.54 11.20
CA HIS A 69 -2.10 0.17 12.61
C HIS A 69 -2.25 1.35 13.57
N LYS A 70 -2.45 2.59 13.09
CA LYS A 70 -2.71 3.77 13.93
C LYS A 70 -3.90 3.62 14.88
N LYS A 71 -4.81 2.66 14.64
CA LYS A 71 -5.89 2.31 15.58
C LYS A 71 -5.44 1.46 16.79
N ILE A 72 -4.21 0.94 16.80
CA ILE A 72 -3.68 0.04 17.84
C ILE A 72 -2.76 0.76 18.83
N LEU A 73 -2.31 1.98 18.53
CA LEU A 73 -1.40 2.75 19.38
C LEU A 73 -2.10 3.87 20.19
N GLU A 74 -3.43 3.91 20.19
CA GLU A 74 -4.18 4.57 21.27
C GLU A 74 -4.43 3.54 22.39
N ILE A 75 -3.37 3.25 23.16
CA ILE A 75 -3.45 2.68 24.52
C ILE A 75 -2.55 3.53 25.41
#